data_AF-A0A139D2L9-F1
#
_entry.id   AF-A0A139D2L9-F1
#
_cell.length_a   1.000
_cell.length_b   1.000
_cell.length_c   1.000
_cell.angle_alpha   90.00
_cell.angle_beta   90.00
_cell.angle_gamma   90.00
#
_symmetry.space_group_name_H-M   'P 1'
#
loop_
_entity.id
_entity.type
_entity.pdbx_description
1 polymer ?
#
loop_
_entity_poly.entity_id
_entity_poly.type
_entity_poly.pdbx_seq_one_letter_code
_entity_poly.pdbx_strand_id
1 'polypeptide(L)'
;MSANSKVVDINRKKKELITFTDEELETLRRTVAGDASSDEFKMFIYLAKNYGLDPFNKEIFFWKKDGKPTIMTSRDGYLKIADRHPQYDGLVSDVVRENDKFRRKETGINHQYGTNRGQIVGSYALVYRKDRSYPVYVFAPFNEYRSDTKVWKQYPSAMILKVAESMALKRAFSVSGLVSREEMAVQHQSDYNFDEIPFSQVQGKKNKGKTQKDKSLKNDQVTSLTERELAIKKIVGDDPKLKEDLYNYLRHVKREKGIDSSKKISINSLSKDQFEQLKSILNTFSRLSAQERKEIS
;
A
#
# COMPACT_ATOMS: atom_id res chain seq x y z
N MET A 1 13.57 -18.15 46.66
CA MET A 1 12.84 -17.74 45.45
C MET A 1 13.43 -18.52 44.29
N SER A 2 12.74 -19.54 43.80
CA SER A 2 13.22 -20.35 42.66
C SER A 2 12.45 -19.95 41.42
N ALA A 3 13.16 -19.51 40.39
CA ALA A 3 12.59 -19.17 39.10
C ALA A 3 12.10 -20.44 38.41
N ASN A 4 10.78 -20.59 38.27
CA ASN A 4 10.20 -21.62 37.41
C ASN A 4 10.52 -21.25 35.95
N SER A 5 11.56 -21.89 35.40
CA SER A 5 11.77 -21.98 33.97
C SER A 5 10.54 -22.64 33.35
N LYS A 6 9.86 -21.91 32.46
CA LYS A 6 8.81 -22.50 31.62
C LYS A 6 9.48 -23.53 30.73
N VAL A 7 9.35 -24.80 31.09
CA VAL A 7 9.64 -25.92 30.20
C VAL A 7 8.62 -25.84 29.06
N VAL A 8 9.07 -25.33 27.91
CA VAL A 8 8.30 -25.45 26.67
C VAL A 8 8.46 -26.89 26.23
N ASP A 9 7.41 -27.69 26.30
CA ASP A 9 7.42 -29.07 25.80
C ASP A 9 7.84 -29.11 24.32
N ILE A 10 9.10 -29.49 24.08
CA ILE A 10 9.74 -29.53 22.76
C ILE A 10 9.19 -30.71 21.91
N ASN A 11 8.40 -31.60 22.52
CA ASN A 11 7.95 -32.86 21.89
C ASN A 11 6.52 -32.85 21.35
N ARG A 12 5.91 -31.69 21.12
CA ARG A 12 4.69 -31.64 20.31
C ARG A 12 5.12 -31.78 18.85
N LYS A 13 5.11 -33.01 18.30
CA LYS A 13 5.14 -33.26 16.85
C LYS A 13 3.94 -32.53 16.24
N LYS A 14 4.10 -31.24 15.98
CA LYS A 14 3.10 -30.42 15.32
C LYS A 14 3.07 -30.93 13.89
N LYS A 15 1.97 -31.56 13.50
CA LYS A 15 1.77 -32.04 12.13
C LYS A 15 2.10 -30.90 11.18
N GLU A 16 3.16 -31.03 10.39
CA GLU A 16 3.51 -30.04 9.39
C GLU A 16 2.32 -29.95 8.41
N LEU A 17 1.75 -28.75 8.28
CA LEU A 17 0.56 -28.53 7.46
C LEU A 17 0.92 -28.43 5.96
N ILE A 18 2.17 -28.09 5.67
CA ILE A 18 2.78 -28.03 4.36
C ILE A 18 4.24 -28.45 4.49
N THR A 19 4.81 -28.98 3.41
CA THR A 19 6.22 -29.39 3.28
C THR A 19 6.79 -28.79 2.00
N PHE A 20 8.10 -28.55 1.99
CA PHE A 20 8.82 -28.06 0.82
C PHE A 20 9.97 -29.00 0.50
N THR A 21 10.23 -29.24 -0.78
CA THR A 21 11.44 -29.92 -1.25
C THR A 21 12.66 -29.01 -1.12
N ASP A 22 13.86 -29.58 -1.19
CA ASP A 22 15.10 -28.78 -1.14
C ASP A 22 15.19 -27.79 -2.32
N GLU A 23 14.72 -28.18 -3.50
CA GLU A 23 14.65 -27.31 -4.69
C GLU A 23 13.65 -26.15 -4.50
N GLU A 24 12.50 -26.42 -3.86
CA GLU A 24 11.52 -25.38 -3.52
C GLU A 24 12.08 -24.42 -2.47
N LEU A 25 12.78 -24.93 -1.44
CA LEU A 25 13.44 -24.09 -0.45
C LEU A 25 14.50 -23.18 -1.07
N GLU A 26 15.31 -23.71 -2.00
CA GLU A 26 16.31 -22.90 -2.70
C GLU A 26 15.63 -21.85 -3.60
N THR A 27 14.51 -22.20 -4.23
CA THR A 27 13.71 -21.26 -5.02
C THR A 27 13.11 -20.17 -4.16
N LEU A 28 12.51 -20.52 -3.03
CA LEU A 28 11.93 -19.57 -2.06
C LEU A 28 13.00 -18.61 -1.54
N ARG A 29 14.19 -19.13 -1.21
CA ARG A 29 15.32 -18.31 -0.78
C ARG A 29 15.75 -17.31 -1.84
N ARG A 30 15.84 -17.72 -3.10
CA ARG A 30 16.27 -16.86 -4.22
C ARG A 30 15.22 -15.84 -4.67
N THR A 31 13.93 -16.11 -4.43
CA THR A 31 12.84 -15.33 -5.02
C THR A 31 11.99 -14.60 -4.00
N VAL A 32 11.49 -15.30 -2.98
CA VAL A 32 10.55 -14.75 -1.98
C VAL A 32 11.29 -14.10 -0.80
N ALA A 33 12.48 -14.58 -0.47
CA ALA A 33 13.24 -14.15 0.70
C ALA A 33 14.73 -13.88 0.35
N GLY A 34 14.98 -13.23 -0.78
CA GLY A 34 16.33 -12.96 -1.29
C GLY A 34 17.26 -12.22 -0.32
N ASP A 35 16.70 -11.29 0.46
CA ASP A 35 17.46 -10.46 1.41
C ASP A 35 17.57 -11.08 2.82
N ALA A 36 17.05 -12.30 2.99
CA ALA A 36 17.06 -12.99 4.28
C ALA A 36 18.43 -13.60 4.59
N SER A 37 18.90 -13.41 5.81
CA SER A 37 19.99 -14.22 6.38
C SER A 37 19.56 -15.69 6.47
N SER A 38 20.53 -16.60 6.65
CA SER A 38 20.23 -18.03 6.81
C SER A 38 19.25 -18.29 7.96
N ASP A 39 19.34 -17.56 9.07
CA ASP A 39 18.47 -17.76 10.23
C ASP A 39 17.12 -17.07 10.08
N GLU A 40 17.08 -15.90 9.42
CA GLU A 40 15.84 -15.24 9.04
C GLU A 40 15.01 -16.10 8.08
N PHE A 41 15.67 -16.74 7.11
CA PHE A 41 15.02 -17.64 6.17
C PHE A 41 14.45 -18.88 6.88
N LYS A 42 15.22 -19.50 7.81
CA LYS A 42 14.72 -20.60 8.64
C LYS A 42 13.49 -20.18 9.47
N MET A 43 13.52 -18.99 10.06
CA MET A 43 12.39 -18.44 10.81
C MET A 43 11.16 -18.26 9.92
N PHE A 44 11.35 -17.74 8.71
CA PHE A 44 10.29 -17.58 7.71
C PHE A 44 9.64 -18.92 7.32
N ILE A 45 10.45 -19.91 6.95
CA ILE A 45 9.95 -21.24 6.58
C ILE A 45 9.29 -21.95 7.78
N TYR A 46 9.84 -21.80 8.99
CA TYR A 46 9.24 -22.33 10.20
C TYR A 46 7.82 -21.79 10.40
N LEU A 47 7.61 -20.47 10.24
CA LEU A 47 6.28 -19.86 10.36
C LEU A 47 5.35 -20.30 9.22
N ALA A 48 5.83 -20.37 7.99
CA ALA A 48 5.07 -20.87 6.84
C ALA A 48 4.56 -22.30 7.11
N LYS A 49 5.41 -23.21 7.56
CA LYS A 49 5.03 -24.59 7.93
C LYS A 49 4.08 -24.64 9.13
N ASN A 50 4.37 -23.89 10.18
CA ASN A 50 3.61 -23.86 11.42
C ASN A 50 2.16 -23.39 11.21
N TYR A 51 1.97 -22.40 10.33
CA TYR A 51 0.66 -21.88 9.96
C TYR A 51 0.11 -22.53 8.68
N GLY A 52 0.85 -23.41 8.01
CA GLY A 52 0.48 -24.00 6.73
C GLY A 52 0.12 -22.96 5.67
N LEU A 53 0.93 -21.91 5.59
CA LEU A 53 0.82 -20.84 4.61
C LEU A 53 1.88 -21.01 3.53
N ASP A 54 1.45 -20.95 2.29
CA ASP A 54 2.29 -21.15 1.12
C ASP A 54 2.84 -19.80 0.61
N PRO A 55 4.18 -19.60 0.64
CA PRO A 55 4.80 -18.40 0.11
C PRO A 55 4.64 -18.24 -1.41
N PHE A 56 4.56 -19.33 -2.19
CA PHE A 56 4.36 -19.26 -3.64
C PHE A 56 2.99 -18.71 -3.99
N ASN A 57 1.98 -19.08 -3.22
CA ASN A 57 0.62 -18.56 -3.34
C ASN A 57 0.43 -17.19 -2.67
N LYS A 58 1.51 -16.55 -2.21
CA LYS A 58 1.47 -15.20 -1.62
C LYS A 58 0.57 -15.14 -0.37
N GLU A 59 0.53 -16.23 0.39
CA GLU A 59 -0.21 -16.31 1.65
C GLU A 59 0.61 -15.74 2.82
N ILE A 60 1.94 -15.83 2.73
CA ILE A 60 2.92 -15.31 3.69
C ILE A 60 4.12 -14.72 2.92
N PHE A 61 4.70 -13.64 3.43
CA PHE A 61 5.80 -12.92 2.81
C PHE A 61 6.92 -12.64 3.79
N PHE A 62 8.15 -12.68 3.30
CA PHE A 62 9.29 -12.11 3.98
C PHE A 62 9.53 -10.70 3.46
N TRP A 63 9.77 -9.76 4.36
CA TRP A 63 10.09 -8.38 4.05
C TRP A 63 11.22 -7.91 4.94
N LYS A 64 12.21 -7.20 4.40
CA LYS A 64 13.31 -6.64 5.19
C LYS A 64 13.52 -5.20 4.80
N LYS A 65 13.33 -4.28 5.76
CA LYS A 65 13.54 -2.85 5.57
C LYS A 65 14.50 -2.35 6.64
N ASP A 66 15.51 -1.58 6.25
CA ASP A 66 16.55 -1.04 7.14
C ASP A 66 17.20 -2.12 8.03
N GLY A 67 17.42 -3.30 7.44
CA GLY A 67 17.99 -4.46 8.14
C GLY A 67 17.04 -5.19 9.10
N LYS A 68 15.80 -4.70 9.30
CA LYS A 68 14.82 -5.32 10.20
C LYS A 68 13.91 -6.30 9.44
N PRO A 69 13.98 -7.61 9.74
CA PRO A 69 13.12 -8.60 9.11
C PRO A 69 11.69 -8.50 9.67
N THR A 70 10.71 -8.58 8.79
CA THR A 70 9.29 -8.65 9.12
C THR A 70 8.62 -9.72 8.28
N ILE A 71 7.83 -10.57 8.92
CA ILE A 71 7.07 -11.62 8.23
C ILE A 71 5.61 -11.20 8.22
N MET A 72 5.08 -10.99 7.01
CA MET A 72 3.73 -10.51 6.80
C MET A 72 2.83 -11.64 6.32
N THR A 73 1.55 -11.59 6.67
CA THR A 73 0.52 -12.53 6.18
C THR A 73 -0.51 -11.79 5.36
N SER A 74 -0.91 -12.39 4.25
CA SER A 74 -1.97 -11.83 3.40
C SER A 74 -3.34 -12.03 4.02
N ARG A 75 -4.33 -11.30 3.51
CA ARG A 75 -5.73 -11.51 3.87
C ARG A 75 -6.16 -12.95 3.59
N ASP A 76 -5.74 -13.51 2.46
CA ASP A 76 -6.07 -14.88 2.08
C ASP A 76 -5.31 -15.92 2.91
N GLY A 77 -4.10 -15.60 3.38
CA GLY A 77 -3.41 -16.41 4.38
C GLY A 77 -4.18 -16.49 5.69
N TYR A 78 -4.68 -15.36 6.19
CA TYR A 78 -5.55 -15.36 7.37
C TYR A 78 -6.87 -16.10 7.13
N LEU A 79 -7.47 -15.97 5.95
CA LEU A 79 -8.70 -16.69 5.61
C LEU A 79 -8.43 -18.21 5.56
N LYS A 80 -7.32 -18.66 4.96
CA LYS A 80 -6.95 -20.08 4.93
C LYS A 80 -6.69 -20.68 6.31
N ILE A 81 -6.17 -19.87 7.25
CA ILE A 81 -6.07 -20.28 8.66
C ILE A 81 -7.47 -20.45 9.26
N ALA A 82 -8.36 -19.47 9.02
CA ALA A 82 -9.74 -19.52 9.50
C ALA A 82 -10.53 -20.71 8.92
N ASP A 83 -10.49 -20.92 7.61
CA ASP A 83 -11.23 -21.98 6.90
C ASP A 83 -10.89 -23.39 7.40
N ARG A 84 -9.65 -23.61 7.85
CA ARG A 84 -9.25 -24.90 8.45
C ARG A 84 -9.69 -25.07 9.89
N HIS A 85 -10.10 -24.00 10.56
CA HIS A 85 -10.50 -24.05 11.95
C HIS A 85 -11.92 -24.63 12.07
N PRO A 86 -12.16 -25.71 12.84
CA PRO A 86 -13.47 -26.37 12.90
C PRO A 86 -14.63 -25.46 13.33
N GLN A 87 -14.30 -24.45 14.14
CA GLN A 87 -15.25 -23.46 14.65
C GLN A 87 -15.49 -22.27 13.71
N TYR A 88 -14.81 -22.15 12.57
CA TYR A 88 -15.10 -21.05 11.64
C TYR A 88 -16.51 -21.21 11.06
N ASP A 89 -17.24 -20.10 11.05
CA ASP A 89 -18.66 -20.07 10.64
C ASP A 89 -18.93 -18.94 9.63
N GLY A 90 -17.88 -18.48 8.96
CA GLY A 90 -17.97 -17.50 7.90
C GLY A 90 -17.49 -16.09 8.28
N LEU A 91 -17.39 -15.27 7.24
CA LEU A 91 -16.94 -13.90 7.25
C LEU A 91 -17.98 -13.07 6.50
N VAL A 92 -18.46 -11.99 7.13
CA VAL A 92 -19.31 -10.99 6.49
C VAL A 92 -18.58 -9.65 6.56
N SER A 93 -18.36 -9.04 5.40
CA SER A 93 -17.61 -7.79 5.29
C SER A 93 -18.21 -6.93 4.19
N ASP A 94 -18.19 -5.61 4.38
CA ASP A 94 -18.55 -4.66 3.33
C ASP A 94 -17.93 -3.27 3.61
N VAL A 95 -17.89 -2.44 2.59
CA VAL A 95 -17.47 -1.04 2.64
C VAL A 95 -18.66 -0.20 3.08
N VAL A 96 -18.46 0.70 4.03
CA VAL A 96 -19.46 1.70 4.45
C VAL A 96 -19.17 3.02 3.75
N ARG A 97 -20.22 3.62 3.20
CA ARG A 97 -20.19 4.90 2.51
C ARG A 97 -21.18 5.90 3.11
N GLU A 98 -20.98 7.17 2.83
CA GLU A 98 -21.69 8.30 3.48
C GLU A 98 -23.21 8.17 3.47
N ASN A 99 -23.79 7.71 2.36
CA ASN A 99 -25.25 7.64 2.20
C ASN A 99 -25.83 6.26 2.58
N ASP A 100 -25.02 5.36 3.12
CA ASP A 100 -25.50 4.06 3.55
C ASP A 100 -26.25 4.16 4.89
N LYS A 101 -27.28 3.33 5.07
CA LYS A 101 -27.86 3.09 6.39
C LYS A 101 -27.04 2.00 7.07
N PHE A 102 -26.18 2.37 8.01
CA PHE A 102 -25.30 1.46 8.73
C PHE A 102 -25.56 1.52 10.23
N ARG A 103 -25.92 0.38 10.85
CA ARG A 103 -26.12 0.25 12.29
C ARG A 103 -25.54 -1.07 12.81
N ARG A 104 -24.69 -0.97 13.83
CA ARG A 104 -24.17 -2.13 14.55
C ARG A 104 -25.22 -2.73 15.49
N LYS A 105 -25.32 -4.05 15.49
CA LYS A 105 -26.06 -4.86 16.45
C LYS A 105 -25.07 -5.71 17.24
N GLU A 106 -25.53 -6.35 18.32
CA GLU A 106 -24.67 -7.23 19.13
C GLU A 106 -24.19 -8.44 18.34
N THR A 107 -25.08 -9.08 17.58
CA THR A 107 -24.81 -10.31 16.83
C THR A 107 -24.50 -10.10 15.35
N GLY A 108 -24.41 -8.85 14.89
CA GLY A 108 -24.16 -8.57 13.48
C GLY A 108 -24.32 -7.10 13.09
N ILE A 109 -24.59 -6.85 11.81
CA ILE A 109 -24.73 -5.51 11.23
C ILE A 109 -26.03 -5.43 10.42
N ASN A 110 -26.72 -4.30 10.51
CA ASN A 110 -27.71 -3.91 9.51
C ASN A 110 -27.09 -2.84 8.61
N HIS A 111 -26.86 -3.20 7.35
CA HIS A 111 -26.25 -2.33 6.34
C HIS A 111 -27.11 -2.38 5.09
N GLN A 112 -27.66 -1.23 4.71
CA GLN A 112 -28.55 -1.10 3.55
C GLN A 112 -28.10 0.10 2.73
N TYR A 113 -28.09 -0.05 1.41
CA TYR A 113 -27.69 1.01 0.50
C TYR A 113 -28.29 0.83 -0.88
N GLY A 114 -28.51 1.94 -1.56
CA GLY A 114 -28.86 1.98 -2.99
C GLY A 114 -27.63 2.16 -3.87
N THR A 115 -27.83 2.64 -5.09
CA THR A 115 -26.74 2.88 -6.05
C THR A 115 -25.93 4.15 -5.73
N ASN A 116 -26.58 5.21 -5.23
CA ASN A 116 -25.90 6.47 -4.89
C ASN A 116 -25.37 6.46 -3.45
N ARG A 117 -24.19 5.89 -3.24
CA ARG A 117 -23.63 5.62 -1.91
C ARG A 117 -22.75 6.73 -1.32
N GLY A 118 -22.26 7.67 -2.13
CA GLY A 118 -21.31 8.71 -1.68
C GLY A 118 -19.88 8.22 -1.49
N GLN A 119 -19.08 8.97 -0.73
CA GLN A 119 -17.66 8.65 -0.46
C GLN A 119 -17.50 7.50 0.52
N ILE A 120 -16.30 6.91 0.53
CA ILE A 120 -15.96 5.81 1.43
C ILE A 120 -15.69 6.35 2.84
N VAL A 121 -16.46 5.86 3.81
CA VAL A 121 -16.28 6.15 5.23
C VAL A 121 -15.30 5.15 5.87
N GLY A 122 -15.40 3.88 5.47
CA GLY A 122 -14.58 2.81 6.00
C GLY A 122 -15.06 1.45 5.50
N SER A 123 -14.66 0.39 6.18
CA SER A 123 -15.19 -0.95 5.99
C SER A 123 -15.36 -1.65 7.32
N TYR A 124 -16.22 -2.66 7.34
CA TYR A 124 -16.34 -3.57 8.48
C TYR A 124 -16.10 -5.01 8.07
N ALA A 125 -15.73 -5.83 9.06
CA ALA A 125 -15.69 -7.27 8.95
C ALA A 125 -16.21 -7.92 10.25
N LEU A 126 -17.02 -8.95 10.08
CA LEU A 126 -17.57 -9.81 11.12
C LEU A 126 -17.09 -11.23 10.85
N VAL A 127 -16.35 -11.80 11.79
CA VAL A 127 -15.97 -13.22 11.72
C VAL A 127 -16.77 -13.98 12.75
N TYR A 128 -17.56 -14.94 12.26
CA TYR A 128 -18.40 -15.80 13.08
C TYR A 128 -17.65 -17.06 13.47
N ARG A 129 -17.90 -17.50 14.70
CA ARG A 129 -17.42 -18.79 15.18
C ARG A 129 -18.54 -19.52 15.90
N LYS A 130 -18.64 -20.82 15.66
CA LYS A 130 -19.68 -21.69 16.24
C LYS A 130 -19.58 -21.80 17.77
N ASP A 131 -18.38 -21.57 18.32
CA ASP A 131 -18.11 -21.62 19.76
C ASP A 131 -18.32 -20.28 20.48
N ARG A 132 -18.91 -19.27 19.82
CA ARG A 132 -19.13 -17.93 20.40
C ARG A 132 -20.50 -17.39 20.04
N SER A 133 -21.15 -16.71 20.98
CA SER A 133 -22.45 -16.06 20.75
C SER A 133 -22.34 -14.74 19.97
N TYR A 134 -21.18 -14.10 19.99
CA TYR A 134 -20.95 -12.82 19.34
C TYR A 134 -19.77 -12.91 18.36
N PRO A 135 -19.91 -12.37 17.13
CA PRO A 135 -18.82 -12.35 16.16
C PRO A 135 -17.71 -11.40 16.59
N VAL A 136 -16.50 -11.66 16.10
CA VAL A 136 -15.45 -10.64 16.15
C VAL A 136 -15.78 -9.57 15.13
N TYR A 137 -15.97 -8.35 15.62
CA TYR A 137 -16.25 -7.17 14.81
C TYR A 137 -15.02 -6.28 14.70
N VAL A 138 -14.74 -5.82 13.49
CA VAL A 138 -13.75 -4.78 13.21
C VAL A 138 -14.37 -3.74 12.29
N PHE A 139 -14.07 -2.47 12.56
CA PHE A 139 -14.31 -1.36 11.65
C PHE A 139 -12.97 -0.69 11.34
N ALA A 140 -12.67 -0.47 10.07
CA ALA A 140 -11.48 0.23 9.60
C ALA A 140 -11.91 1.58 8.99
N PRO A 141 -11.70 2.70 9.70
CA PRO A 141 -11.98 4.03 9.17
C PRO A 141 -11.10 4.34 7.96
N PHE A 142 -11.69 4.77 6.85
CA PHE A 142 -10.95 4.96 5.60
C PHE A 142 -9.79 5.95 5.74
N ASN A 143 -10.00 7.04 6.49
CA ASN A 143 -9.00 8.09 6.68
C ASN A 143 -7.75 7.64 7.45
N GLU A 144 -7.87 6.63 8.31
CA GLU A 144 -6.75 6.10 9.10
C GLU A 144 -5.83 5.19 8.28
N TYR A 145 -6.39 4.44 7.34
CA TYR A 145 -5.65 3.40 6.61
C TYR A 145 -5.33 3.78 5.16
N ARG A 146 -5.99 4.80 4.60
CA ARG A 146 -5.77 5.20 3.21
C ARG A 146 -4.29 5.54 2.99
N SER A 147 -3.77 5.08 1.87
CA SER A 147 -2.39 5.34 1.43
C SER A 147 -2.41 5.94 0.03
N ASP A 148 -1.45 6.80 -0.28
CA ASP A 148 -1.39 7.52 -1.56
C ASP A 148 -0.81 6.72 -2.74
N THR A 149 -0.66 5.40 -2.57
CA THR A 149 -0.17 4.49 -3.62
C THR A 149 -1.14 4.37 -4.81
N LYS A 150 -0.61 3.94 -5.95
CA LYS A 150 -1.40 3.71 -7.18
C LYS A 150 -2.55 2.73 -6.96
N VAL A 151 -2.32 1.65 -6.22
CA VAL A 151 -3.33 0.61 -5.97
C VAL A 151 -4.49 1.14 -5.14
N TRP A 152 -4.20 1.91 -4.08
CA TRP A 152 -5.23 2.53 -3.24
C TRP A 152 -6.05 3.58 -4.00
N LYS A 153 -5.44 4.31 -4.93
CA LYS A 153 -6.16 5.25 -5.82
C LYS A 153 -7.07 4.54 -6.81
N GLN A 154 -6.65 3.37 -7.31
CA GLN A 154 -7.41 2.61 -8.31
C GLN A 154 -8.52 1.74 -7.69
N TYR A 155 -8.26 1.14 -6.52
CA TYR A 155 -9.16 0.17 -5.88
C TYR A 155 -9.39 0.49 -4.39
N PRO A 156 -9.84 1.72 -4.03
CA PRO A 156 -9.91 2.15 -2.63
C PRO A 156 -10.87 1.30 -1.78
N SER A 157 -12.01 0.90 -2.35
CA SER A 157 -13.00 0.05 -1.67
C SER A 157 -12.44 -1.34 -1.34
N ALA A 158 -11.77 -1.99 -2.29
CA ALA A 158 -11.18 -3.31 -2.07
C ALA A 158 -10.05 -3.26 -1.04
N MET A 159 -9.24 -2.19 -1.08
CA MET A 159 -8.12 -2.03 -0.15
C MET A 159 -8.58 -1.82 1.30
N ILE A 160 -9.56 -0.95 1.54
CA ILE A 160 -10.08 -0.76 2.90
C ILE A 160 -10.84 -2.00 3.38
N LEU A 161 -11.58 -2.69 2.51
CA LEU A 161 -12.25 -3.95 2.88
C LEU A 161 -11.24 -5.00 3.36
N LYS A 162 -10.14 -5.16 2.61
CA LYS A 162 -9.05 -6.07 2.96
C LYS A 162 -8.45 -5.76 4.35
N VAL A 163 -8.30 -4.48 4.71
CA VAL A 163 -7.83 -4.08 6.06
C VAL A 163 -8.73 -4.67 7.14
N ALA A 164 -10.04 -4.42 7.05
CA ALA A 164 -10.99 -4.88 8.05
C ALA A 164 -10.99 -6.41 8.16
N GLU A 165 -10.95 -7.11 7.02
CA GLU A 165 -10.92 -8.58 6.99
C GLU A 165 -9.65 -9.15 7.62
N SER A 166 -8.47 -8.67 7.24
CA SER A 166 -7.20 -9.10 7.84
C SER A 166 -7.22 -8.96 9.36
N MET A 167 -7.67 -7.81 9.86
CA MET A 167 -7.76 -7.55 11.29
C MET A 167 -8.78 -8.45 12.00
N ALA A 168 -9.96 -8.65 11.40
CA ALA A 168 -11.02 -9.47 11.99
C ALA A 168 -10.61 -10.95 12.06
N LEU A 169 -10.05 -11.49 10.97
CA LEU A 169 -9.59 -12.88 10.90
C LEU A 169 -8.47 -13.15 11.92
N LYS A 170 -7.48 -12.25 12.00
CA LYS A 170 -6.39 -12.37 12.96
C LYS A 170 -6.88 -12.37 14.41
N ARG A 171 -7.82 -11.47 14.74
CA ARG A 171 -8.44 -11.37 16.08
C ARG A 171 -9.32 -12.58 16.41
N ALA A 172 -10.07 -13.08 15.44
CA ALA A 172 -10.97 -14.22 15.64
C ALA A 172 -10.24 -15.51 15.97
N PHE A 173 -9.07 -15.75 15.38
CA PHE A 173 -8.31 -17.00 15.53
C PHE A 173 -6.98 -16.85 16.29
N SER A 174 -6.76 -15.70 16.95
CA SER A 174 -5.61 -15.43 17.81
C SER A 174 -4.27 -15.78 17.15
N VAL A 175 -4.09 -15.36 15.90
CA VAL A 175 -2.88 -15.65 15.12
C VAL A 175 -1.72 -14.81 15.65
N SER A 176 -0.82 -15.42 16.43
CA SER A 176 0.37 -14.81 17.02
C SER A 176 1.57 -14.82 16.07
N GLY A 177 2.52 -13.89 16.23
CA GLY A 177 3.80 -13.93 15.48
C GLY A 177 3.72 -13.63 13.97
N LEU A 178 2.51 -13.45 13.45
CA LEU A 178 2.24 -12.94 12.11
C LEU A 178 1.67 -11.52 12.22
N VAL A 179 2.06 -10.65 11.31
CA VAL A 179 1.58 -9.27 11.23
C VAL A 179 0.93 -9.08 9.86
N SER A 180 -0.20 -8.38 9.79
CA SER A 180 -0.73 -7.99 8.49
C SER A 180 -0.03 -6.72 8.04
N ARG A 181 0.15 -6.57 6.73
CA ARG A 181 0.71 -5.35 6.16
C ARG A 181 -0.05 -4.09 6.61
N GLU A 182 -1.36 -4.22 6.77
CA GLU A 182 -2.25 -3.13 7.15
C GLU A 182 -2.04 -2.67 8.60
N GLU A 183 -1.63 -3.55 9.52
CA GLU A 183 -1.27 -3.17 10.89
C GLU A 183 0.01 -2.32 10.95
N MET A 184 0.98 -2.62 10.08
CA MET A 184 2.24 -1.89 10.03
C MET A 184 2.10 -0.51 9.39
N ALA A 185 1.23 -0.39 8.39
CA ALA A 185 0.99 0.88 7.70
C ALA A 185 0.44 1.96 8.63
N VAL A 186 -0.34 1.58 9.65
CA VAL A 186 -0.84 2.52 10.69
C VAL A 186 0.26 2.90 11.68
N GLN A 187 1.22 2.01 11.94
CA GLN A 187 2.30 2.27 12.91
C GLN A 187 3.39 3.21 12.38
N HIS A 188 3.46 3.46 11.07
CA HIS A 188 4.48 4.30 10.46
C HIS A 188 3.93 5.25 9.40
N GLN A 189 3.32 6.35 9.84
CA GLN A 189 2.69 7.34 8.96
C GLN A 189 3.67 8.37 8.33
N SER A 190 5.00 8.11 8.30
CA SER A 190 5.97 9.09 7.77
C SER A 190 6.88 8.63 6.62
N ASP A 191 7.18 7.34 6.40
CA ASP A 191 8.33 6.97 5.53
C ASP A 191 8.13 5.78 4.57
N TYR A 192 6.90 5.55 4.09
CA TYR A 192 6.61 4.37 3.25
C TYR A 192 6.23 4.74 1.81
N ASN A 193 7.23 4.75 0.93
CA ASN A 193 6.99 4.60 -0.51
C ASN A 193 6.85 3.12 -0.82
N PHE A 194 5.61 2.68 -1.03
CA PHE A 194 5.23 1.27 -0.92
C PHE A 194 5.37 0.50 -2.25
N ASP A 195 5.80 1.15 -3.33
CA ASP A 195 5.90 0.54 -4.67
C ASP A 195 7.02 -0.53 -4.81
N GLU A 196 7.74 -0.86 -3.73
CA GLU A 196 8.84 -1.83 -3.70
C GLU A 196 8.48 -3.24 -3.21
N ILE A 197 7.20 -3.57 -2.94
CA ILE A 197 6.86 -5.01 -2.93
C ILE A 197 6.82 -5.46 -4.38
N PRO A 198 7.76 -6.32 -4.84
CA PRO A 198 7.68 -6.82 -6.20
C PRO A 198 6.40 -7.64 -6.30
N PHE A 199 5.39 -7.07 -6.96
CA PHE A 199 4.44 -7.88 -7.69
C PHE A 199 5.24 -8.46 -8.85
N SER A 200 6.03 -9.51 -8.60
CA SER A 200 6.71 -10.25 -9.63
C SER A 200 5.61 -10.86 -10.52
N GLN A 201 5.31 -10.15 -11.60
CA GLN A 201 4.71 -10.75 -12.76
C GLN A 201 5.72 -11.78 -13.23
N VAL A 202 5.38 -13.05 -13.09
CA VAL A 202 6.13 -14.15 -13.69
C VAL A 202 6.22 -13.84 -15.19
N GLN A 203 7.39 -13.38 -15.62
CA GLN A 203 7.67 -13.09 -17.02
C GLN A 203 7.73 -14.41 -17.77
N GLY A 204 6.64 -14.78 -18.42
CA GLY A 204 6.66 -15.79 -19.47
C GLY A 204 7.55 -15.32 -20.60
N LYS A 205 8.71 -15.96 -20.76
CA LYS A 205 9.57 -15.79 -21.95
C LYS A 205 8.77 -16.17 -23.21
N LYS A 206 8.59 -15.23 -24.14
CA LYS A 206 8.31 -15.55 -25.55
C LYS A 206 9.45 -15.01 -26.41
N ASN A 207 10.11 -15.95 -27.08
CA ASN A 207 11.20 -15.72 -28.03
C ASN A 207 10.72 -14.95 -29.28
N LYS A 208 11.63 -14.15 -29.83
CA LYS A 208 11.50 -13.33 -31.05
C LYS A 208 11.38 -14.18 -32.32
N GLY A 209 10.59 -13.70 -33.29
CA GLY A 209 10.56 -14.20 -34.67
C GLY A 209 9.65 -13.42 -35.63
N LYS A 210 10.13 -12.24 -36.08
CA LYS A 210 9.95 -11.49 -37.35
C LYS A 210 8.59 -11.40 -38.11
N THR A 211 8.10 -10.13 -38.22
CA THR A 211 7.66 -9.34 -39.42
C THR A 211 6.69 -9.98 -40.44
N GLN A 212 5.61 -9.34 -40.94
CA GLN A 212 5.50 -7.99 -41.49
C GLN A 212 4.03 -7.54 -41.74
N LYS A 213 3.83 -6.21 -41.65
CA LYS A 213 2.72 -5.26 -41.96
C LYS A 213 1.65 -5.69 -43.00
N ASP A 214 0.39 -5.25 -42.93
CA ASP A 214 0.02 -3.84 -43.18
C ASP A 214 -1.36 -3.34 -42.65
N LYS A 215 -1.38 -2.03 -42.32
CA LYS A 215 -2.42 -0.94 -42.26
C LYS A 215 -3.89 -1.26 -41.89
N SER A 216 -4.58 -0.47 -41.05
CA SER A 216 -4.73 1.01 -41.00
C SER A 216 -5.38 1.39 -39.64
N LEU A 217 -5.41 2.60 -39.06
CA LEU A 217 -4.98 3.98 -39.33
C LEU A 217 -4.75 4.69 -37.96
N LYS A 218 -3.84 5.66 -37.91
CA LYS A 218 -3.36 6.41 -36.74
C LYS A 218 -4.28 7.58 -36.33
N ASN A 219 -4.12 8.08 -35.10
CA ASN A 219 -3.75 9.49 -34.91
C ASN A 219 -2.98 9.74 -33.59
N ASP A 220 -1.85 10.44 -33.73
CA ASP A 220 -0.90 10.88 -32.73
C ASP A 220 -1.39 12.14 -31.98
N GLN A 221 -1.10 12.26 -30.67
CA GLN A 221 -0.88 13.57 -30.02
C GLN A 221 0.26 13.47 -28.98
N VAL A 222 1.42 13.96 -29.39
CA VAL A 222 2.49 14.46 -28.52
C VAL A 222 2.04 15.83 -28.02
N THR A 223 1.76 16.00 -26.73
CA THR A 223 1.48 17.33 -26.16
C THR A 223 2.76 18.15 -26.11
N SER A 224 2.85 19.17 -26.97
CA SER A 224 3.86 20.21 -26.94
C SER A 224 3.68 21.11 -25.71
N LEU A 225 4.79 21.47 -25.05
CA LEU A 225 4.81 22.43 -23.94
C LEU A 225 4.37 23.81 -24.45
N THR A 226 3.58 24.54 -23.67
CA THR A 226 3.16 25.90 -24.04
C THR A 226 4.32 26.89 -23.92
N GLU A 227 4.23 28.05 -24.57
CA GLU A 227 5.26 29.10 -24.52
C GLU A 227 5.58 29.54 -23.08
N ARG A 228 4.56 29.61 -22.22
CA ARG A 228 4.72 29.95 -20.79
C ARG A 228 5.44 28.86 -20.02
N GLU A 229 5.15 27.59 -20.30
CA GLU A 229 5.83 26.45 -19.67
C GLU A 229 7.29 26.35 -20.12
N LEU A 230 7.57 26.62 -21.40
CA LEU A 230 8.94 26.71 -21.94
C LEU A 230 9.73 27.85 -21.28
N ALA A 231 9.11 29.02 -21.09
CA ALA A 231 9.76 30.17 -20.46
C ALA A 231 10.15 29.89 -19.00
N ILE A 232 9.28 29.26 -18.21
CA ILE A 232 9.58 28.89 -16.82
C ILE A 232 10.61 27.75 -16.78
N LYS A 233 10.51 26.77 -17.68
CA LYS A 233 11.50 25.68 -17.78
C LYS A 233 12.90 26.18 -18.10
N LYS A 234 13.03 27.23 -18.92
CA LYS A 234 14.33 27.87 -19.21
C LYS A 234 14.97 28.55 -17.99
N ILE A 235 14.16 29.04 -17.03
CA ILE A 235 14.65 29.73 -15.83
C ILE A 235 14.96 28.72 -14.71
N VAL A 236 14.06 27.76 -14.49
CA VAL A 236 14.17 26.76 -13.41
C VAL A 236 15.19 25.66 -13.75
N GLY A 237 15.26 25.25 -15.02
CA GLY A 237 16.13 24.17 -15.46
C GLY A 237 15.91 22.90 -14.63
N ASP A 238 17.01 22.30 -14.16
CA ASP A 238 17.01 21.15 -13.27
C ASP A 238 17.31 21.48 -11.80
N ASP A 239 17.33 22.76 -11.42
CA ASP A 239 17.63 23.17 -10.05
C ASP A 239 16.47 22.79 -9.08
N PRO A 240 16.72 21.92 -8.08
CA PRO A 240 15.70 21.50 -7.13
C PRO A 240 15.13 22.64 -6.29
N LYS A 241 15.93 23.66 -5.94
CA LYS A 241 15.49 24.79 -5.11
C LYS A 241 14.53 25.69 -5.90
N LEU A 242 14.88 26.01 -7.15
CA LEU A 242 13.99 26.80 -8.02
C LEU A 242 12.69 26.05 -8.38
N LYS A 243 12.73 24.71 -8.45
CA LYS A 243 11.51 23.89 -8.59
C LYS A 243 10.61 24.04 -7.37
N GLU A 244 11.18 24.02 -6.17
CA GLU A 244 10.44 24.22 -4.92
C GLU A 244 9.83 25.63 -4.83
N ASP A 245 10.58 26.67 -5.18
CA ASP A 245 10.09 28.06 -5.21
C ASP A 245 8.93 28.26 -6.18
N LEU A 246 9.00 27.64 -7.37
CA LEU A 246 7.90 27.61 -8.33
C LEU A 246 6.64 26.99 -7.69
N TYR A 247 6.75 25.85 -7.02
CA TYR A 247 5.61 25.20 -6.39
C TYR A 247 5.04 26.02 -5.22
N ASN A 248 5.90 26.69 -4.44
CA ASN A 248 5.49 27.55 -3.35
C ASN A 248 4.69 28.77 -3.86
N TYR A 249 5.14 29.39 -4.94
CA TYR A 249 4.40 30.48 -5.58
C TYR A 249 3.03 30.00 -6.11
N LEU A 250 2.98 28.87 -6.81
CA LEU A 250 1.72 28.31 -7.31
C LEU A 250 0.73 27.97 -6.17
N ARG A 251 1.23 27.51 -5.01
CA ARG A 251 0.40 27.31 -3.81
C ARG A 251 -0.10 28.63 -3.23
N HIS A 252 0.70 29.70 -3.26
CA HIS A 252 0.29 31.03 -2.81
C HIS A 252 -0.87 31.58 -3.64
N VAL A 253 -0.72 31.59 -4.98
CA VAL A 253 -1.77 32.06 -5.91
C VAL A 253 -3.05 31.23 -5.78
N LYS A 254 -2.91 29.93 -5.52
CA LYS A 254 -4.04 29.04 -5.28
C LYS A 254 -4.84 29.44 -4.02
N ARG A 255 -4.14 29.85 -2.96
CA ARG A 255 -4.75 30.33 -1.71
C ARG A 255 -5.46 31.67 -1.91
N GLU A 256 -4.86 32.61 -2.65
CA GLU A 256 -5.49 33.90 -2.95
C GLU A 256 -6.75 33.76 -3.81
N LYS A 257 -6.77 32.82 -4.76
CA LYS A 257 -7.95 32.57 -5.60
C LYS A 257 -9.06 31.75 -4.92
N GLY A 258 -8.89 31.38 -3.65
CA GLY A 258 -9.87 30.55 -2.93
C GLY A 258 -10.10 29.17 -3.56
N ILE A 259 -9.12 28.65 -4.31
CA ILE A 259 -9.24 27.37 -5.01
C ILE A 259 -8.95 26.24 -4.02
N ASP A 260 -9.87 25.29 -3.93
CA ASP A 260 -9.76 24.11 -3.05
C ASP A 260 -8.38 23.41 -3.17
N SER A 261 -7.83 23.07 -2.01
CA SER A 261 -6.56 22.39 -1.76
C SER A 261 -6.32 21.14 -2.62
N SER A 262 -7.39 20.53 -3.15
CA SER A 262 -7.37 19.36 -4.04
C SER A 262 -7.09 19.65 -5.54
N LYS A 263 -7.34 20.86 -6.05
CA LYS A 263 -7.22 21.18 -7.50
C LYS A 263 -5.80 21.63 -7.91
N LYS A 264 -5.26 21.09 -9.01
CA LYS A 264 -3.94 21.52 -9.55
C LYS A 264 -4.09 22.84 -10.31
N ILE A 265 -3.24 23.83 -9.99
CA ILE A 265 -3.13 25.08 -10.74
C ILE A 265 -2.01 24.92 -11.78
N SER A 266 -2.32 25.19 -13.05
CA SER A 266 -1.33 25.17 -14.14
C SER A 266 -0.72 26.57 -14.33
N ILE A 267 0.52 26.64 -14.79
CA ILE A 267 1.19 27.90 -15.16
C ILE A 267 0.33 28.69 -16.18
N ASN A 268 -0.40 27.98 -17.06
CA ASN A 268 -1.29 28.61 -18.04
C ASN A 268 -2.52 29.29 -17.42
N SER A 269 -2.86 28.97 -16.17
CA SER A 269 -4.01 29.55 -15.44
C SER A 269 -3.66 30.81 -14.62
N LEU A 270 -2.40 31.27 -14.70
CA LEU A 270 -1.94 32.53 -14.11
C LEU A 270 -2.39 33.72 -14.97
N SER A 271 -2.81 34.81 -14.33
CA SER A 271 -3.01 36.08 -15.03
C SER A 271 -1.66 36.62 -15.54
N LYS A 272 -1.69 37.60 -16.45
CA LYS A 272 -0.47 38.19 -17.00
C LYS A 272 0.45 38.73 -15.90
N ASP A 273 -0.11 39.44 -14.93
CA ASP A 273 0.65 40.03 -13.81
C ASP A 273 1.24 38.95 -12.89
N GLN A 274 0.46 37.90 -12.62
CA GLN A 274 0.88 36.78 -11.79
C GLN A 274 1.98 35.94 -12.46
N PHE A 275 1.97 35.87 -13.79
CA PHE A 275 3.02 35.20 -14.54
C PHE A 275 4.31 36.02 -14.57
N GLU A 276 4.24 37.34 -14.73
CA GLU A 276 5.42 38.22 -14.67
C GLU A 276 6.02 38.31 -13.26
N GLN A 277 5.20 38.32 -12.21
CA GLN A 277 5.66 38.22 -10.82
C GLN A 277 6.41 36.91 -10.56
N LEU A 278 5.85 35.77 -10.96
CA LEU A 278 6.52 34.47 -10.88
C LEU A 278 7.88 34.50 -11.61
N LYS A 279 7.91 35.06 -12.82
CA LYS A 279 9.12 35.15 -13.63
C LYS A 279 10.17 36.05 -12.99
N SER A 280 9.76 37.16 -12.36
CA SER A 280 10.67 38.07 -11.65
C SER A 280 11.29 37.41 -10.41
N ILE A 281 10.47 36.74 -9.61
CA ILE A 281 10.91 36.01 -8.41
C ILE A 281 11.93 34.92 -8.79
N LEU A 282 11.60 34.08 -9.76
CA LEU A 282 12.49 32.98 -10.19
C LEU A 282 13.81 33.49 -10.78
N ASN A 283 13.80 34.59 -11.53
CA ASN A 283 15.06 35.19 -12.03
C ASN A 283 15.89 35.82 -10.91
N THR A 284 15.26 36.33 -9.86
CA THR A 284 15.97 36.92 -8.71
C THR A 284 16.64 35.83 -7.90
N PHE A 285 15.92 34.75 -7.61
CA PHE A 285 16.46 33.58 -6.90
C PHE A 285 17.49 32.81 -7.72
N SER A 286 17.33 32.74 -9.05
CA SER A 286 18.36 32.12 -9.90
C SER A 286 19.68 32.90 -9.84
N ARG A 287 19.63 34.25 -9.81
CA ARG A 287 20.82 35.10 -9.68
C ARG A 287 21.46 35.02 -8.30
N LEU A 288 20.67 35.04 -7.23
CA LEU A 288 21.15 34.84 -5.85
C LEU A 288 21.85 33.48 -5.70
N SER A 289 21.24 32.40 -6.19
CA SER A 289 21.83 31.06 -6.12
C SER A 289 23.13 30.92 -6.96
N ALA A 290 23.33 31.77 -7.96
CA ALA A 290 24.55 31.82 -8.74
C ALA A 290 25.64 32.67 -8.08
N GLN A 291 25.26 33.66 -7.27
CA GLN A 291 26.16 34.52 -6.50
C GLN A 291 26.68 33.81 -5.25
N GLU A 292 25.81 33.10 -4.53
CA GLU A 292 26.20 32.22 -3.40
C GLU A 292 27.17 31.11 -3.84
N ARG A 293 27.03 30.60 -5.07
CA ARG A 293 27.97 29.60 -5.64
C ARG A 293 29.32 30.19 -6.05
N LYS A 294 29.42 31.51 -6.25
CA LYS A 294 30.68 32.21 -6.53
C LYS A 294 31.43 32.61 -5.27
N GLU A 295 30.75 32.81 -4.14
CA GLU A 295 31.39 33.14 -2.86
C GLU A 295 31.97 31.91 -2.13
N ILE A 296 31.60 30.70 -2.57
CA ILE A 296 32.06 29.41 -2.03
C ILE A 296 33.17 28.77 -2.90
N SER A 297 33.54 29.41 -4.02
CA SER A 297 34.63 29.02 -4.92
C SER A 297 35.79 30.00 -4.85
#